data_AF-A0A1Z9C6K0-F1
#
_entry.id   AF-A0A1Z9C6K0-F1
#
_cell.length_a   1.000
_cell.length_b   1.000
_cell.length_c   1.000
_cell.angle_alpha   90.00
_cell.angle_beta   90.00
_cell.angle_gamma   90.00
#
_symmetry.space_group_name_H-M   'P 1'
#
loop_
_entity.id
_entity.type
_entity.pdbx_description
1 polymer ?
#
loop_
_entity_poly.entity_id
_entity_poly.type
_entity_poly.pdbx_seq_one_letter_code
_entity_poly.pdbx_strand_id
1 'polypeptide(L)'
;MKEGKENVEDSSAPLIEHLTELRQRLIYSVAAFTVAMLACFTIWKPIFNFLTLPLCKSMIQRGHQDCGLILIKLQEGFFVAISISLMGGLIIAFPIIGYQMWRFVAPGLYKSEKGAFLPFLLASPLMFFLGASFAYFVVTPLAFDFFLGFQQPGSLASGENSEAGTAGIAFQGSAQEYLSLTIKFIVAFGICFQLPVLLTLMGKAGLISSSGLKNVRKFAIVGILVLAALVTPPDVITQIILFVVVYGLYEISIFLVARVEKKINEQLANDGYFEDESEDFDDPLMKEFDEKE
;
A
#
# COMPACT_ATOMS: atom_id res chain seq x y z
N MET A 1 -18.06 -45.73 20.78
CA MET A 1 -18.43 -44.33 20.44
C MET A 1 -17.71 -43.30 21.34
N LYS A 2 -16.38 -43.38 21.53
CA LYS A 2 -15.60 -42.38 22.29
C LYS A 2 -14.52 -41.67 21.47
N GLU A 3 -14.13 -42.20 20.31
CA GLU A 3 -13.02 -41.65 19.50
C GLU A 3 -13.39 -40.42 18.63
N GLY A 4 -14.67 -40.01 18.60
CA GLY A 4 -15.13 -38.87 17.78
C GLY A 4 -15.10 -37.50 18.47
N LYS A 5 -14.88 -37.43 19.80
CA LYS A 5 -14.90 -36.17 20.55
C LYS A 5 -13.51 -35.59 20.84
N GLU A 6 -12.47 -36.43 20.92
CA GLU A 6 -11.12 -35.99 21.27
C GLU A 6 -10.42 -35.23 20.13
N ASN A 7 -10.77 -35.50 18.86
CA ASN A 7 -10.21 -34.77 17.70
C ASN A 7 -10.82 -33.37 17.47
N VAL A 8 -11.97 -33.06 18.05
CA VAL A 8 -12.62 -31.74 17.88
C VAL A 8 -12.15 -30.75 18.96
N GLU A 9 -11.91 -31.21 20.19
CA GLU A 9 -11.42 -30.35 21.28
C GLU A 9 -9.95 -29.90 21.07
N ASP A 10 -9.09 -30.76 20.52
CA ASP A 10 -7.67 -30.45 20.24
C ASP A 10 -7.47 -29.47 19.06
N SER A 11 -8.42 -29.43 18.11
CA SER A 11 -8.43 -28.44 17.01
C SER A 11 -9.10 -27.12 17.42
N SER A 12 -10.03 -27.17 18.39
CA SER A 12 -10.74 -25.98 18.90
C SER A 12 -9.88 -25.11 19.82
N ALA A 13 -9.02 -25.72 20.64
CA ALA A 13 -8.10 -25.01 21.53
C ALA A 13 -7.13 -24.04 20.78
N PRO A 14 -6.40 -24.46 19.73
CA PRO A 14 -5.50 -23.57 18.98
C PRO A 14 -6.24 -22.49 18.18
N LEU A 15 -7.48 -22.75 17.71
CA LEU A 15 -8.29 -21.75 17.03
C LEU A 15 -8.80 -20.66 17.99
N ILE A 16 -9.24 -21.04 19.20
CA ILE A 16 -9.66 -20.07 20.24
C ILE A 16 -8.47 -19.21 20.69
N GLU A 17 -7.28 -19.81 20.81
CA GLU A 17 -6.05 -19.08 21.14
C GLU A 17 -5.68 -18.06 20.04
N HIS A 18 -5.72 -18.46 18.78
CA HIS A 18 -5.43 -17.56 17.65
C HIS A 18 -6.46 -16.41 17.52
N LEU A 19 -7.74 -16.68 17.77
CA LEU A 19 -8.78 -15.65 17.79
C LEU A 19 -8.64 -14.67 18.97
N THR A 20 -8.20 -15.17 20.13
CA THR A 20 -7.93 -14.34 21.31
C THR A 20 -6.73 -13.42 21.07
N GLU A 21 -5.70 -13.94 20.41
CA GLU A 21 -4.52 -13.19 19.98
C GLU A 21 -4.86 -12.09 18.96
N LEU A 22 -5.70 -12.39 17.96
CA LEU A 22 -6.19 -11.40 16.99
C LEU A 22 -6.92 -10.26 17.69
N ARG A 23 -7.86 -10.58 18.59
CA ARG A 23 -8.64 -9.59 19.33
C ARG A 23 -7.74 -8.65 20.12
N GLN A 24 -6.80 -9.20 20.89
CA GLN A 24 -5.93 -8.40 21.73
C GLN A 24 -5.08 -7.43 20.88
N ARG A 25 -4.59 -7.89 19.73
CA ARG A 25 -3.78 -7.08 18.81
C ARG A 25 -4.60 -6.02 18.11
N LEU A 26 -5.83 -6.34 17.71
CA LEU A 26 -6.79 -5.37 17.18
C LEU A 26 -7.05 -4.26 18.19
N ILE A 27 -7.27 -4.60 19.48
CA ILE A 27 -7.50 -3.60 20.54
C ILE A 27 -6.29 -2.67 20.67
N TYR A 28 -5.06 -3.20 20.69
CA TYR A 28 -3.86 -2.36 20.75
C TYR A 28 -3.71 -1.46 19.52
N SER A 29 -3.97 -1.96 18.31
CA SER A 29 -3.92 -1.19 17.07
C SER A 29 -4.95 -0.06 17.06
N VAL A 30 -6.19 -0.36 17.47
CA VAL A 30 -7.27 0.63 17.56
C VAL A 30 -6.97 1.65 18.64
N ALA A 31 -6.50 1.23 19.82
CA ALA A 31 -6.12 2.14 20.90
C ALA A 31 -4.99 3.10 20.48
N ALA A 32 -3.94 2.57 19.83
CA ALA A 32 -2.85 3.39 19.31
C ALA A 32 -3.34 4.39 18.25
N PHE A 33 -4.20 3.95 17.34
CA PHE A 33 -4.84 4.81 16.34
C PHE A 33 -5.69 5.91 16.99
N THR A 34 -6.54 5.58 17.96
CA THR A 34 -7.39 6.56 18.65
C THR A 34 -6.57 7.59 19.42
N VAL A 35 -5.53 7.17 20.13
CA VAL A 35 -4.63 8.10 20.85
C VAL A 35 -3.92 9.04 19.87
N ALA A 36 -3.37 8.50 18.77
CA ALA A 36 -2.71 9.30 17.75
C ALA A 36 -3.67 10.26 17.04
N MET A 37 -4.90 9.81 16.74
CA MET A 37 -5.96 10.64 16.15
C MET A 37 -6.30 11.80 17.07
N LEU A 38 -6.53 11.56 18.37
CA LEU A 38 -6.82 12.62 19.34
C LEU A 38 -5.66 13.61 19.46
N ALA A 39 -4.42 13.13 19.45
CA ALA A 39 -3.24 13.99 19.42
C ALA A 39 -3.24 14.88 18.16
N CYS A 40 -3.48 14.31 16.98
CA CYS A 40 -3.53 15.06 15.71
C CYS A 40 -4.68 16.06 15.66
N PHE A 41 -5.81 15.74 16.30
CA PHE A 41 -6.95 16.65 16.39
C PHE A 41 -6.60 17.94 17.14
N THR A 42 -5.70 17.91 18.13
CA THR A 42 -5.26 19.14 18.83
C THR A 42 -4.40 20.06 17.96
N ILE A 43 -3.67 19.50 17.00
CA ILE A 43 -2.69 20.19 16.13
C ILE A 43 -3.12 20.20 14.65
N TRP A 44 -4.41 20.13 14.37
CA TRP A 44 -4.92 20.00 13.00
C TRP A 44 -4.59 21.21 12.11
N LYS A 45 -4.51 22.43 12.68
CA LYS A 45 -4.23 23.67 11.93
C LYS A 45 -2.82 23.68 11.29
N PRO A 46 -1.72 23.38 12.03
CA PRO A 46 -0.41 23.17 11.42
C PRO A 46 -0.40 22.12 10.32
N ILE A 47 -1.09 20.99 10.54
CA ILE A 47 -1.14 19.91 9.57
C ILE A 47 -1.90 20.34 8.30
N PHE A 48 -3.00 21.10 8.45
CA PHE A 48 -3.71 21.72 7.34
C PHE A 48 -2.79 22.60 6.51
N ASN A 49 -2.06 23.53 7.15
CA ASN A 49 -1.15 24.44 6.48
C ASN A 49 -0.06 23.68 5.70
N PHE A 50 0.47 22.60 6.29
CA PHE A 50 1.41 21.72 5.60
C PHE A 50 0.75 21.05 4.39
N LEU A 51 -0.42 20.43 4.57
CA LEU A 51 -1.14 19.75 3.49
C LEU A 51 -1.42 20.68 2.30
N THR A 52 -1.71 21.96 2.53
CA THR A 52 -2.03 22.93 1.48
C THR A 52 -0.82 23.47 0.71
N LEU A 53 0.42 23.23 1.17
CA LEU A 53 1.63 23.76 0.52
C LEU A 53 1.75 23.44 -0.98
N PRO A 54 1.47 22.20 -1.46
CA PRO A 54 1.60 21.88 -2.88
C PRO A 54 0.61 22.67 -3.72
N LEU A 55 -0.63 22.85 -3.23
CA LEU A 55 -1.64 23.65 -3.91
C LEU A 55 -1.21 25.11 -4.01
N CYS A 56 -0.73 25.68 -2.90
CA CYS A 56 -0.30 27.07 -2.88
C CYS A 56 0.85 27.31 -3.86
N LYS A 57 1.78 26.36 -3.98
CA LYS A 57 2.86 26.42 -4.98
C LYS A 57 2.33 26.39 -6.42
N SER A 58 1.43 25.46 -6.76
CA SER A 58 0.83 25.39 -8.10
C SER A 58 -0.01 26.63 -8.45
N MET A 59 -0.69 27.23 -7.47
CA MET A 59 -1.49 28.46 -7.68
C MET A 59 -0.61 29.69 -7.90
N ILE A 60 0.47 29.86 -7.10
CA ILE A 60 1.43 30.97 -7.26
C ILE A 60 2.12 30.88 -8.62
N GLN A 61 2.51 29.69 -9.07
CA GLN A 61 3.11 29.49 -10.40
C GLN A 61 2.19 29.91 -11.55
N ARG A 62 0.88 29.89 -11.33
CA ARG A 62 -0.15 30.30 -12.31
C ARG A 62 -0.56 31.77 -12.17
N GLY A 63 0.12 32.55 -11.34
CA GLY A 63 -0.08 34.00 -11.20
C GLY A 63 -1.13 34.42 -10.17
N HIS A 64 -1.67 33.50 -9.37
CA HIS A 64 -2.58 33.85 -8.28
C HIS A 64 -1.79 34.28 -7.04
N GLN A 65 -2.13 35.45 -6.47
CA GLN A 65 -1.47 35.98 -5.27
C GLN A 65 -1.89 35.26 -3.98
N ASP A 66 -3.09 34.66 -3.96
CA ASP A 66 -3.64 34.02 -2.77
C ASP A 66 -3.97 32.53 -2.99
N CYS A 67 -3.62 31.73 -1.99
CA CYS A 67 -4.02 30.32 -1.87
C CYS A 67 -5.37 30.20 -1.14
N GLY A 68 -6.38 30.92 -1.64
CA GLY A 68 -7.69 31.01 -1.00
C GLY A 68 -8.52 29.75 -1.23
N LEU A 69 -8.54 28.84 -0.26
CA LEU A 69 -9.56 27.79 -0.17
C LEU A 69 -10.77 28.36 0.57
N ILE A 70 -11.95 28.19 -0.02
CA ILE A 70 -13.21 28.63 0.60
C ILE A 70 -13.88 27.47 1.34
N LEU A 71 -14.66 27.82 2.36
CA LEU A 71 -15.59 26.89 3.01
C LEU A 71 -16.96 27.12 2.39
N ILE A 72 -17.47 26.13 1.65
CA ILE A 72 -18.76 26.24 0.96
C ILE A 72 -19.90 25.98 1.94
N LYS A 73 -19.74 24.99 2.83
CA LYS A 73 -20.72 24.65 3.88
C LYS A 73 -20.20 25.02 5.26
N LEU A 74 -21.13 25.33 6.17
CA LEU A 74 -20.79 25.72 7.54
C LEU A 74 -20.02 24.63 8.29
N GLN A 75 -20.37 23.36 8.07
CA GLN A 75 -19.74 22.21 8.73
C GLN A 75 -18.39 21.79 8.14
N GLU A 76 -17.94 22.34 7.00
CA GLU A 76 -16.72 21.86 6.31
C GLU A 76 -15.50 21.96 7.21
N GLY A 77 -15.36 23.04 8.00
CA GLY A 77 -14.22 23.23 8.89
C GLY A 77 -14.09 22.12 9.95
N PHE A 78 -15.22 21.60 10.44
CA PHE A 78 -15.23 20.49 11.40
C PHE A 78 -14.82 19.16 10.73
N PHE A 79 -15.37 18.86 9.55
CA PHE A 79 -15.02 17.65 8.82
C PHE A 79 -13.56 17.67 8.34
N VAL A 80 -13.05 18.84 7.95
CA VAL A 80 -11.63 19.05 7.63
C VAL A 80 -10.74 18.66 8.82
N ALA A 81 -11.04 19.18 10.02
CA ALA A 81 -10.27 18.85 11.22
C ALA A 81 -10.33 17.34 11.55
N ILE A 82 -11.50 16.71 11.43
CA ILE A 82 -11.64 15.26 11.62
C ILE A 82 -10.85 14.48 10.59
N SER A 83 -10.98 14.77 9.30
CA SER A 83 -10.27 14.05 8.24
C SER A 83 -8.75 14.16 8.40
N ILE A 84 -8.23 15.33 8.73
CA ILE A 84 -6.81 15.53 9.06
C ILE A 84 -6.42 14.66 10.26
N SER A 85 -7.22 14.65 11.32
CA SER A 85 -6.91 13.88 12.52
C SER A 85 -6.93 12.37 12.27
N LEU A 86 -7.84 11.88 11.43
CA LEU A 86 -7.91 10.47 11.02
C LEU A 86 -6.68 10.07 10.20
N MET A 87 -6.31 10.89 9.21
CA MET A 87 -5.13 10.66 8.39
C MET A 87 -3.84 10.70 9.24
N GLY A 88 -3.64 11.77 10.01
CA GLY A 88 -2.47 11.93 10.87
C GLY A 88 -2.38 10.84 11.92
N GLY A 89 -3.52 10.47 12.52
CA GLY A 89 -3.63 9.36 13.46
C GLY A 89 -3.20 8.04 12.83
N LEU A 90 -3.66 7.75 11.60
CA LEU A 90 -3.25 6.54 10.87
C LEU A 90 -1.74 6.54 10.61
N ILE A 91 -1.18 7.66 10.13
CA ILE A 91 0.24 7.77 9.78
C ILE A 91 1.12 7.56 11.02
N ILE A 92 0.80 8.21 12.14
CA ILE A 92 1.56 8.11 13.39
C ILE A 92 1.38 6.74 14.05
N ALA A 93 0.18 6.16 13.99
CA ALA A 93 -0.09 4.84 14.56
C ALA A 93 0.40 3.69 13.67
N PHE A 94 0.71 3.95 12.39
CA PHE A 94 1.09 2.90 11.44
C PHE A 94 2.24 2.00 11.92
N PRO A 95 3.32 2.49 12.55
CA PRO A 95 4.38 1.63 13.08
C PRO A 95 3.87 0.59 14.09
N ILE A 96 2.92 0.98 14.95
CA ILE A 96 2.31 0.10 15.94
C ILE A 96 1.33 -0.86 15.24
N ILE A 97 0.50 -0.36 14.33
CA ILE A 97 -0.47 -1.17 13.56
C ILE A 97 0.27 -2.24 12.76
N GLY A 98 1.29 -1.84 12.00
CA GLY A 98 2.15 -2.73 11.23
C GLY A 98 2.84 -3.75 12.13
N TYR A 99 3.39 -3.33 13.27
CA TYR A 99 4.00 -4.24 14.24
C TYR A 99 3.04 -5.33 14.70
N GLN A 100 1.82 -4.96 15.12
CA GLN A 100 0.84 -5.91 15.62
C GLN A 100 0.28 -6.81 14.51
N MET A 101 0.08 -6.27 13.30
CA MET A 101 -0.36 -7.02 12.13
C MET A 101 0.66 -8.08 11.73
N TRP A 102 1.94 -7.70 11.60
CA TRP A 102 2.99 -8.65 11.19
C TRP A 102 3.29 -9.69 12.25
N ARG A 103 3.24 -9.32 13.54
CA ARG A 103 3.37 -10.28 14.63
C ARG A 103 2.25 -11.33 14.62
N PHE A 104 1.11 -11.04 13.97
CA PHE A 104 -0.03 -11.97 13.81
C PHE A 104 0.13 -12.92 12.64
N VAL A 105 0.72 -12.42 11.56
CA VAL A 105 1.03 -13.26 10.40
C VAL A 105 2.26 -14.15 10.67
N ALA A 106 3.24 -13.68 11.46
CA ALA A 106 4.52 -14.36 11.70
C ALA A 106 4.47 -15.76 12.36
N PRO A 107 3.65 -16.05 13.39
CA PRO A 107 3.73 -17.31 14.14
C PRO A 107 3.30 -18.52 13.31
N GLY A 108 2.40 -18.32 12.34
CA GLY A 108 1.94 -19.37 11.45
C GLY A 108 2.91 -19.72 10.31
N LEU A 109 3.96 -18.92 10.10
CA LEU A 109 4.70 -18.88 8.84
C LEU A 109 6.21 -19.12 8.98
N TYR A 110 6.78 -18.86 10.16
CA TYR A 110 8.20 -19.03 10.44
C TYR A 110 8.39 -19.90 11.68
N LYS A 111 8.36 -21.23 11.51
CA LYS A 111 8.69 -22.17 12.60
C LYS A 111 10.19 -22.22 12.95
N SER A 112 11.07 -21.68 12.11
CA SER A 112 12.52 -21.92 12.24
C SER A 112 13.45 -20.70 12.34
N GLU A 113 13.05 -19.47 11.99
CA GLU A 113 13.98 -18.32 12.04
C GLU A 113 13.37 -17.01 12.58
N LYS A 114 13.58 -16.71 13.87
CA LYS A 114 13.19 -15.43 14.49
C LYS A 114 13.88 -14.20 13.86
N GLY A 115 15.06 -14.37 13.27
CA GLY A 115 15.85 -13.28 12.66
C GLY A 115 15.34 -12.82 11.29
N ALA A 116 14.63 -13.69 10.57
CA ALA A 116 14.07 -13.42 9.25
C ALA A 116 12.95 -12.37 9.25
N PHE A 117 12.33 -12.11 10.41
CA PHE A 117 11.14 -11.27 10.58
C PHE A 117 11.47 -9.79 10.86
N LEU A 118 12.56 -9.55 11.58
CA LEU A 118 12.98 -8.21 12.01
C LEU A 118 13.13 -7.19 10.86
N PRO A 119 13.71 -7.51 9.68
CA PRO A 119 13.84 -6.54 8.60
C PRO A 119 12.48 -6.13 8.02
N PHE A 120 11.50 -7.02 7.97
CA PHE A 120 10.16 -6.71 7.44
C PHE A 120 9.36 -5.80 8.38
N LEU A 121 9.55 -6.00 9.68
CA LEU A 121 8.94 -5.18 10.72
C LEU A 121 9.37 -3.71 10.63
N LEU A 122 10.61 -3.46 10.22
CA LEU A 122 11.14 -2.11 9.99
C LEU A 122 10.83 -1.61 8.57
N ALA A 123 10.86 -2.49 7.57
CA ALA A 123 10.58 -2.14 6.18
C ALA A 123 9.13 -1.69 5.97
N SER A 124 8.16 -2.27 6.70
CA SER A 124 6.73 -1.94 6.54
C SER A 124 6.42 -0.47 6.90
N PRO A 125 6.78 0.04 8.10
CA PRO A 125 6.60 1.46 8.41
C PRO A 125 7.36 2.37 7.45
N LEU A 126 8.59 2.01 7.09
CA LEU A 126 9.40 2.79 6.16
C LEU A 126 8.75 2.89 4.77
N MET A 127 8.24 1.78 4.24
CA MET A 127 7.50 1.75 2.98
C MET A 127 6.20 2.54 3.04
N PHE A 128 5.50 2.52 4.18
CA PHE A 128 4.29 3.31 4.36
C PHE A 128 4.59 4.81 4.32
N PHE A 129 5.62 5.26 5.06
CA PHE A 129 6.05 6.66 5.03
C PHE A 129 6.57 7.06 3.65
N LEU A 130 7.27 6.16 2.95
CA LEU A 130 7.72 6.39 1.58
C LEU A 130 6.52 6.55 0.62
N GLY A 131 5.52 5.69 0.74
CA GLY A 131 4.29 5.77 -0.06
C GLY A 131 3.47 7.03 0.22
N ALA A 132 3.29 7.37 1.51
CA ALA A 132 2.63 8.60 1.93
C ALA A 132 3.36 9.85 1.43
N SER A 133 4.70 9.85 1.51
CA SER A 133 5.53 10.95 1.00
C SER A 133 5.46 11.04 -0.52
N PHE A 134 5.54 9.91 -1.23
CA PHE A 134 5.40 9.87 -2.68
C PHE A 134 4.05 10.40 -3.14
N ALA A 135 2.96 10.03 -2.46
CA ALA A 135 1.64 10.54 -2.75
C ALA A 135 1.59 12.07 -2.63
N TYR A 136 2.06 12.61 -1.50
CA TYR A 136 2.00 14.03 -1.21
C TYR A 136 2.94 14.89 -2.08
N PHE A 137 4.16 14.42 -2.33
CA PHE A 137 5.17 15.22 -3.05
C PHE A 137 5.17 15.01 -4.57
N VAL A 138 4.65 13.87 -5.08
CA VAL A 138 4.67 13.55 -6.51
C VAL A 138 3.27 13.48 -7.08
N VAL A 139 2.38 12.69 -6.48
CA VAL A 139 1.06 12.41 -7.07
C VAL A 139 0.10 13.59 -6.91
N THR A 140 0.03 14.16 -5.71
CA THR A 140 -0.79 15.33 -5.39
C THR A 140 -0.52 16.50 -6.34
N PRO A 141 0.71 17.03 -6.50
CA PRO A 141 0.97 18.13 -7.42
C PRO A 141 0.66 17.76 -8.87
N LEU A 142 1.00 16.55 -9.32
CA LEU A 142 0.72 16.10 -10.69
C LEU A 142 -0.79 16.07 -10.98
N ALA A 143 -1.59 15.59 -10.03
CA ALA A 143 -3.04 15.59 -10.14
C ALA A 143 -3.60 17.02 -10.17
N PHE A 144 -3.12 17.91 -9.29
CA PHE A 144 -3.56 19.30 -9.29
C PHE A 144 -3.14 20.06 -10.54
N ASP A 145 -1.94 19.83 -11.07
CA ASP A 145 -1.50 20.47 -12.31
C ASP A 145 -2.37 20.05 -13.49
N PHE A 146 -2.77 18.78 -13.54
CA PHE A 146 -3.73 18.27 -14.51
C PHE A 146 -5.11 18.94 -14.35
N PHE A 147 -5.70 18.92 -13.15
CA PHE A 147 -7.03 19.49 -12.92
C PHE A 147 -7.08 21.00 -13.14
N LEU A 148 -6.09 21.73 -12.64
CA LEU A 148 -5.99 23.17 -12.85
C LEU A 148 -5.69 23.49 -14.33
N GLY A 149 -5.14 22.54 -15.11
CA GLY A 149 -4.92 22.69 -16.55
C GLY A 149 -6.21 22.87 -17.36
N PHE A 150 -7.37 22.48 -16.83
CA PHE A 150 -8.68 22.71 -17.47
C PHE A 150 -9.29 24.07 -17.15
N GLN A 151 -8.62 24.90 -16.35
CA GLN A 151 -9.06 26.27 -16.13
C GLN A 151 -8.97 27.05 -17.45
N GLN A 152 -10.08 27.66 -17.84
CA GLN A 152 -10.09 28.59 -18.96
C GLN A 152 -9.98 30.02 -18.42
N PRO A 153 -8.85 30.72 -18.64
CA PRO A 153 -8.79 32.14 -18.36
C PRO A 153 -9.85 32.84 -19.24
N GLY A 154 -10.79 33.51 -18.58
CA GLY A 154 -11.79 34.38 -19.20
C GLY A 154 -12.07 35.54 -18.26
N SER A 155 -13.18 36.28 -18.42
CA SER A 155 -13.41 37.55 -17.69
C SER A 155 -13.41 37.50 -16.14
N LEU A 156 -13.37 36.30 -15.55
CA LEU A 156 -13.25 36.06 -14.10
C LEU A 156 -11.80 35.86 -13.63
N ALA A 157 -10.83 35.72 -14.55
CA ALA A 157 -9.41 35.73 -14.23
C ALA A 157 -8.97 37.20 -14.11
N SER A 158 -8.93 37.70 -12.88
CA SER A 158 -8.50 39.04 -12.51
C SER A 158 -7.11 39.38 -13.06
N GLY A 159 -7.07 40.05 -14.20
CA GLY A 159 -5.89 40.64 -14.81
C GLY A 159 -6.31 41.56 -15.96
N GLU A 160 -5.73 42.75 -16.04
CA GLU A 160 -6.09 43.90 -16.91
C GLU A 160 -6.15 43.62 -18.43
N ASN A 161 -5.90 42.38 -18.87
CA ASN A 161 -5.93 41.94 -20.27
C ASN A 161 -7.01 40.89 -20.54
N SER A 162 -8.17 41.01 -19.89
CA SER A 162 -9.32 40.17 -20.21
C SER A 162 -9.93 40.61 -21.54
N GLU A 163 -9.75 39.81 -22.60
CA GLU A 163 -10.57 39.93 -23.81
C GLU A 163 -12.04 39.79 -23.40
N ALA A 164 -12.77 40.91 -23.42
CA ALA A 164 -14.17 40.98 -23.07
C ALA A 164 -15.00 40.19 -24.09
N GLY A 165 -15.27 38.90 -23.80
CA GLY A 165 -16.12 38.09 -24.67
C GLY A 165 -16.16 36.59 -24.37
N THR A 166 -15.25 36.04 -23.56
CA THR A 166 -15.21 34.60 -23.26
C THR A 166 -15.64 34.30 -21.82
N ALA A 167 -16.45 33.25 -21.66
CA ALA A 167 -16.77 32.69 -20.34
C ALA A 167 -15.48 32.18 -19.69
N GLY A 168 -15.16 32.69 -18.49
CA GLY A 168 -14.01 32.25 -17.71
C GLY A 168 -14.40 31.17 -16.71
N ILE A 169 -13.57 30.15 -16.56
CA ILE A 169 -13.70 29.14 -15.51
C ILE A 169 -12.58 29.41 -14.50
N ALA A 170 -12.89 30.24 -13.50
CA ALA A 170 -11.99 30.48 -12.37
C ALA A 170 -12.19 29.39 -11.30
N PHE A 171 -11.11 28.91 -10.72
CA PHE A 171 -11.18 27.91 -9.65
C PHE A 171 -11.58 28.54 -8.33
N GLN A 172 -12.69 28.05 -7.79
CA GLN A 172 -13.16 28.35 -6.43
C GLN A 172 -13.14 27.04 -5.63
N GLY A 173 -11.94 26.59 -5.28
CA GLY A 173 -11.75 25.30 -4.60
C GLY A 173 -12.29 25.28 -3.16
N SER A 174 -13.07 24.26 -2.82
CA SER A 174 -13.42 23.94 -1.43
C SER A 174 -12.22 23.34 -0.70
N ALA A 175 -11.97 23.79 0.53
CA ALA A 175 -10.97 23.20 1.41
C ALA A 175 -11.23 21.70 1.67
N GLN A 176 -12.50 21.32 1.83
CA GLN A 176 -12.88 19.95 2.13
C GLN A 176 -12.59 19.01 0.95
N GLU A 177 -12.91 19.43 -0.27
CA GLU A 177 -12.71 18.58 -1.45
C GLU A 177 -11.21 18.38 -1.73
N TYR A 178 -10.43 19.46 -1.60
CA TYR A 178 -8.98 19.43 -1.69
C TYR A 178 -8.36 18.43 -0.71
N LEU A 179 -8.72 18.52 0.57
CA LEU A 179 -8.18 17.63 1.58
C LEU A 179 -8.69 16.20 1.46
N SER A 180 -9.95 16.01 1.12
CA SER A 180 -10.54 14.68 0.90
C SER A 180 -9.73 13.93 -0.18
N LEU A 181 -9.45 14.59 -1.30
CA LEU A 181 -8.62 14.04 -2.37
C LEU A 181 -7.18 13.75 -1.90
N THR A 182 -6.54 14.73 -1.25
CA THR A 182 -5.16 14.60 -0.78
C THR A 182 -5.01 13.47 0.24
N ILE A 183 -5.94 13.36 1.19
CA ILE A 183 -5.97 12.31 2.21
C ILE A 183 -6.20 10.94 1.57
N LYS A 184 -7.14 10.83 0.62
CA LYS A 184 -7.37 9.57 -0.11
C LYS A 184 -6.10 9.09 -0.80
N PHE A 185 -5.37 9.98 -1.47
CA PHE A 185 -4.08 9.63 -2.09
C PHE A 185 -3.06 9.16 -1.06
N ILE A 186 -2.82 9.94 0.00
CA ILE A 186 -1.82 9.59 1.03
C ILE A 186 -2.12 8.22 1.65
N VAL A 187 -3.38 7.96 2.01
CA VAL A 187 -3.77 6.69 2.62
C VAL A 187 -3.68 5.54 1.63
N ALA A 188 -4.22 5.71 0.41
CA ALA A 188 -4.21 4.66 -0.60
C ALA A 188 -2.79 4.26 -1.01
N PHE A 189 -1.93 5.23 -1.31
CA PHE A 189 -0.53 4.95 -1.67
C PHE A 189 0.25 4.41 -0.48
N GLY A 190 0.05 4.92 0.74
CA GLY A 190 0.67 4.36 1.93
C GLY A 190 0.37 2.86 2.10
N ILE A 191 -0.88 2.45 1.87
CA ILE A 191 -1.31 1.05 1.91
C ILE A 191 -0.77 0.27 0.69
N CYS A 192 -0.84 0.81 -0.53
CA CYS A 192 -0.33 0.14 -1.73
C CYS A 192 1.19 -0.10 -1.68
N PHE A 193 1.95 0.77 -1.03
CA PHE A 193 3.39 0.57 -0.80
C PHE A 193 3.69 -0.57 0.18
N GLN A 194 2.68 -1.14 0.84
CA GLN A 194 2.83 -2.39 1.60
C GLN A 194 2.81 -3.64 0.70
N LEU A 195 2.38 -3.54 -0.57
CA LEU A 195 2.33 -4.68 -1.48
C LEU A 195 3.69 -5.39 -1.63
N PRO A 196 4.82 -4.70 -1.86
CA PRO A 196 6.13 -5.35 -1.95
C PRO A 196 6.51 -6.08 -0.67
N VAL A 197 6.24 -5.49 0.49
CA VAL A 197 6.55 -6.10 1.78
C VAL A 197 5.70 -7.36 1.99
N LEU A 198 4.39 -7.25 1.73
CA LEU A 198 3.42 -8.33 1.91
C LEU A 198 3.68 -9.51 0.97
N LEU A 199 3.84 -9.24 -0.33
CA LEU A 199 4.08 -10.29 -1.32
C LEU A 199 5.45 -10.95 -1.12
N THR A 200 6.49 -10.18 -0.77
CA THR A 200 7.80 -10.78 -0.46
C THR A 200 7.72 -11.69 0.77
N LEU A 201 6.96 -11.31 1.79
CA LEU A 201 6.76 -12.15 2.97
C LEU A 201 6.01 -13.45 2.63
N MET A 202 4.94 -13.35 1.84
CA MET A 202 4.17 -14.51 1.37
C MET A 202 5.01 -15.42 0.46
N GLY A 203 5.89 -14.85 -0.36
CA GLY A 203 6.81 -15.62 -1.20
C GLY A 203 7.87 -16.35 -0.38
N LYS A 204 8.46 -15.68 0.61
CA LYS A 204 9.41 -16.29 1.56
C LYS A 204 8.78 -17.43 2.37
N ALA A 205 7.47 -17.35 2.58
CA ALA A 205 6.69 -18.37 3.26
C ALA A 205 6.27 -19.56 2.39
N GLY A 206 6.52 -19.51 1.08
CA GLY A 206 6.05 -20.51 0.13
C GLY A 206 4.54 -20.48 -0.13
N LEU A 207 3.81 -19.45 0.32
CA LEU A 207 2.36 -19.32 0.05
C LEU A 207 2.07 -18.89 -1.39
N ILE A 208 3.01 -18.15 -1.99
CA ILE A 208 2.92 -17.69 -3.37
C ILE A 208 4.26 -17.93 -4.05
N SER A 209 4.23 -18.15 -5.37
CA SER A 209 5.44 -18.27 -6.17
C SER A 209 5.57 -17.14 -7.18
N SER A 210 6.81 -16.81 -7.58
CA SER A 210 7.04 -15.78 -8.61
C SER A 210 6.40 -16.16 -9.94
N SER A 211 6.36 -17.45 -10.28
CA SER A 211 5.63 -17.98 -11.44
C SER A 211 4.11 -17.79 -11.28
N GLY A 212 3.56 -18.10 -10.09
CA GLY A 212 2.14 -17.88 -9.79
C GLY A 212 1.72 -16.41 -9.94
N LEU A 213 2.50 -15.49 -9.36
CA LEU A 213 2.30 -14.05 -9.50
C LEU A 213 2.36 -13.57 -10.96
N LYS A 214 3.23 -14.15 -11.78
CA LYS A 214 3.30 -13.85 -13.22
C LYS A 214 2.05 -14.33 -13.96
N ASN A 215 1.52 -15.49 -13.61
CA ASN A 215 0.32 -16.04 -14.25
C ASN A 215 -0.95 -15.23 -13.94
N VAL A 216 -1.01 -14.60 -12.76
CA VAL A 216 -2.16 -13.78 -12.33
C VAL A 216 -2.03 -12.28 -12.68
N ARG A 217 -1.04 -11.87 -13.49
CA ARG A 217 -0.84 -10.46 -13.92
C ARG A 217 -2.12 -9.81 -14.45
N LYS A 218 -2.88 -10.52 -15.28
CA LYS A 218 -4.15 -10.03 -15.83
C LYS A 218 -5.19 -9.67 -14.75
N PHE A 219 -5.23 -10.41 -13.66
CA PHE A 219 -6.12 -10.14 -12.53
C PHE A 219 -5.59 -9.00 -11.66
N ALA A 220 -4.28 -8.94 -11.45
CA ALA A 220 -3.63 -7.83 -10.74
C ALA A 220 -3.89 -6.49 -11.46
N ILE A 221 -3.79 -6.45 -12.80
CA ILE A 221 -4.10 -5.26 -13.61
C ILE A 221 -5.54 -4.77 -13.34
N VAL A 222 -6.52 -5.68 -13.37
CA VAL A 222 -7.92 -5.32 -13.10
C VAL A 222 -8.11 -4.83 -11.67
N GLY A 223 -7.51 -5.52 -10.68
CA GLY A 223 -7.59 -5.11 -9.28
C GLY A 223 -6.99 -3.72 -9.02
N ILE A 224 -5.85 -3.42 -9.64
CA ILE A 224 -5.20 -2.10 -9.52
C ILE A 224 -6.03 -1.02 -10.22
N LEU A 225 -6.62 -1.29 -11.39
CA LEU A 225 -7.48 -0.33 -12.07
C LEU A 225 -8.76 -0.01 -11.28
N VAL A 226 -9.34 -1.02 -10.62
CA VAL A 226 -10.51 -0.84 -9.73
C VAL A 226 -10.11 -0.02 -8.50
N LEU A 227 -8.96 -0.31 -7.89
CA LEU A 227 -8.44 0.47 -6.77
C LEU A 227 -8.19 1.92 -7.20
N ALA A 228 -7.58 2.12 -8.37
CA ALA A 228 -7.35 3.44 -8.94
C ALA A 228 -8.67 4.21 -9.06
N ALA A 229 -9.69 3.62 -9.69
CA ALA A 229 -11.00 4.22 -9.88
C ALA A 229 -11.75 4.55 -8.57
N LEU A 230 -11.47 3.84 -7.48
CA LEU A 230 -12.06 4.11 -6.17
C LEU A 230 -11.37 5.30 -5.46
N VAL A 231 -10.06 5.41 -5.65
CA VAL A 231 -9.21 6.37 -4.95
C VAL A 231 -9.18 7.71 -5.67
N THR A 232 -9.03 7.70 -7.00
CA THR A 232 -9.07 8.90 -7.82
C THR A 232 -10.51 9.28 -8.12
N PRO A 233 -10.78 10.58 -8.37
CA PRO A 233 -11.99 10.98 -9.06
C PRO A 233 -12.11 10.23 -10.41
N PRO A 234 -13.28 10.29 -11.08
CA PRO A 234 -13.48 9.66 -12.38
C PRO A 234 -12.74 10.44 -13.50
N ASP A 235 -11.42 10.57 -13.37
CA ASP A 235 -10.54 11.16 -14.37
C ASP A 235 -9.50 10.12 -14.81
N VAL A 236 -9.33 9.99 -16.13
CA VAL A 236 -8.53 8.92 -16.73
C VAL A 236 -7.03 9.15 -16.49
N ILE A 237 -6.57 10.39 -16.42
CA ILE A 237 -5.13 10.69 -16.34
C ILE A 237 -4.58 10.34 -14.97
N THR A 238 -5.19 10.82 -13.88
CA THR A 238 -4.73 10.47 -12.53
C THR A 238 -4.96 8.98 -12.23
N GLN A 239 -5.99 8.36 -12.80
CA GLN A 239 -6.20 6.91 -12.72
C GLN A 239 -5.05 6.13 -13.38
N ILE A 240 -4.60 6.54 -14.57
CA ILE A 240 -3.45 5.92 -15.25
C ILE A 240 -2.16 6.13 -14.46
N ILE A 241 -1.93 7.32 -13.92
CA ILE A 241 -0.76 7.61 -13.09
C ILE A 241 -0.71 6.68 -11.88
N LEU A 242 -1.82 6.55 -11.15
CA LEU A 242 -1.93 5.65 -10.01
C LEU A 242 -1.68 4.21 -10.44
N PHE A 243 -2.31 3.79 -11.54
CA PHE A 243 -2.11 2.45 -12.09
C PHE A 243 -0.63 2.16 -12.38
N VAL A 244 0.08 3.06 -13.07
CA VAL A 244 1.51 2.88 -13.41
C VAL A 244 2.35 2.70 -12.15
N VAL A 245 2.11 3.52 -11.11
CA VAL A 245 2.88 3.44 -9.87
C VAL A 245 2.61 2.13 -9.14
N VAL A 246 1.34 1.77 -8.92
CA VAL A 246 0.98 0.56 -8.15
C VAL A 246 1.33 -0.71 -8.93
N TYR A 247 1.17 -0.72 -10.25
CA TYR A 247 1.62 -1.81 -11.10
C TYR A 247 3.14 -1.96 -11.08
N GLY A 248 3.89 -0.84 -11.08
CA GLY A 248 5.33 -0.84 -10.89
C GLY A 248 5.74 -1.50 -9.57
N LEU A 249 5.04 -1.19 -8.47
CA LEU A 249 5.26 -1.86 -7.19
C LEU A 249 4.97 -3.36 -7.26
N TYR A 250 3.92 -3.77 -7.97
CA TYR A 250 3.60 -5.18 -8.19
C TYR A 250 4.74 -5.92 -8.93
N GLU A 251 5.30 -5.32 -9.99
CA GLU A 251 6.45 -5.90 -10.70
C GLU A 251 7.70 -6.00 -9.82
N ILE A 252 8.00 -4.96 -9.04
CA ILE A 252 9.08 -4.98 -8.04
C ILE A 252 8.85 -6.12 -7.04
N SER A 253 7.60 -6.34 -6.63
CA SER A 253 7.24 -7.44 -5.72
C SER A 253 7.54 -8.80 -6.33
N ILE A 254 7.20 -9.02 -7.60
CA ILE A 254 7.51 -10.27 -8.33
C ILE A 254 9.01 -10.50 -8.37
N PHE A 255 9.78 -9.45 -8.65
CA PHE A 255 11.25 -9.53 -8.69
C PHE A 255 11.84 -9.89 -7.32
N LEU A 256 11.34 -9.28 -6.24
CA LEU A 256 11.79 -9.58 -4.88
C LEU A 256 11.47 -11.03 -4.48
N VAL A 257 10.26 -11.51 -4.80
CA VAL A 257 9.86 -12.91 -4.56
C VAL A 257 10.77 -13.87 -5.32
N ALA A 258 11.04 -13.63 -6.61
CA ALA A 258 11.92 -14.48 -7.40
C ALA A 258 13.35 -14.56 -6.82
N ARG A 259 13.87 -13.45 -6.29
CA ARG A 259 15.18 -13.43 -5.63
C ARG A 259 15.20 -14.25 -4.33
N VAL A 260 14.11 -14.19 -3.57
CA VAL A 260 13.97 -14.97 -2.33
C VAL A 260 13.86 -16.47 -2.65
N GLU A 261 13.03 -16.85 -3.62
CA GLU A 261 12.90 -18.25 -4.08
C GLU A 261 14.25 -18.81 -4.54
N LYS A 262 14.99 -18.06 -5.37
CA LYS A 262 16.30 -18.49 -5.85
C LYS A 262 17.26 -18.77 -4.69
N LYS A 263 17.28 -17.89 -3.68
CA LYS A 263 18.14 -18.06 -2.51
C LYS A 263 17.76 -19.30 -1.69
N ILE A 264 16.46 -19.57 -1.53
CA ILE A 264 15.97 -20.77 -0.83
C ILE A 264 16.39 -22.03 -1.60
N ASN A 265 16.22 -22.05 -2.92
CA ASN A 265 16.63 -23.19 -3.75
C ASN A 265 18.15 -23.42 -3.71
N GLU A 266 18.95 -22.36 -3.76
CA GLU A 266 20.42 -22.43 -3.61
C GLU A 266 20.82 -23.00 -2.23
N GLN A 267 20.09 -22.64 -1.16
CA GLN A 267 20.32 -23.21 0.18
C GLN A 267 19.96 -24.69 0.24
N LEU A 268 18.79 -25.08 -0.29
CA LEU A 268 18.37 -26.49 -0.36
C LEU A 268 19.34 -27.35 -1.19
N ALA A 269 19.93 -26.79 -2.25
CA ALA A 269 20.97 -27.45 -3.04
C ALA A 269 22.26 -27.64 -2.25
N ASN A 270 22.69 -26.63 -1.48
CA ASN A 270 23.87 -26.74 -0.62
C ASN A 270 23.66 -27.70 0.56
N ASP A 271 22.43 -27.84 1.05
CA ASP A 271 22.08 -28.76 2.15
C ASP A 271 21.89 -30.22 1.67
N GLY A 272 22.14 -30.50 0.38
CA GLY A 272 22.16 -31.87 -0.17
C GLY A 272 20.78 -32.48 -0.43
N TYR A 273 19.70 -31.68 -0.44
CA TYR A 273 18.35 -32.16 -0.75
C TYR A 273 18.06 -32.32 -2.24
N PHE A 274 18.92 -31.76 -3.10
CA PHE A 274 18.94 -32.09 -4.52
C PHE A 274 19.99 -33.19 -4.72
N GLU A 275 19.59 -34.45 -4.56
CA GLU A 275 20.32 -35.53 -5.21
C GLU A 275 20.24 -35.27 -6.72
N ASP A 276 21.39 -35.17 -7.36
CA ASP A 276 21.48 -35.20 -8.81
C ASP A 276 20.68 -36.40 -9.31
N GLU A 277 19.57 -36.17 -10.02
CA GLU A 277 18.92 -37.17 -10.89
C GLU A 277 19.85 -37.62 -12.06
N SER A 278 21.17 -37.41 -11.93
CA SER A 278 22.20 -37.74 -12.91
C SER A 278 23.35 -38.58 -12.36
N GLU A 279 23.25 -39.14 -11.14
CA GLU A 279 24.09 -40.29 -10.79
C GLU A 279 23.53 -41.55 -11.44
N ASP A 280 24.11 -41.87 -12.59
CA ASP A 280 24.17 -43.18 -13.25
C ASP A 280 23.53 -44.34 -12.46
N PHE A 281 22.34 -44.76 -12.90
CA PHE A 281 21.97 -46.17 -12.82
C PHE A 281 22.80 -46.95 -13.86
N ASP A 282 24.12 -46.99 -13.68
CA ASP A 282 24.97 -47.99 -14.35
C ASP A 282 24.79 -49.29 -13.56
N ASP A 283 23.58 -49.86 -13.63
CA ASP A 283 23.24 -51.14 -13.01
C ASP A 283 24.06 -52.24 -13.72
N PRO A 284 25.05 -52.86 -13.04
CA PRO A 284 25.87 -53.89 -13.66
C PRO A 284 25.07 -55.13 -14.09
N LEU A 285 23.80 -55.29 -13.66
CA LEU A 285 22.91 -56.37 -14.13
C LEU A 285 22.38 -56.18 -15.55
N MET A 286 22.39 -54.98 -16.13
CA MET A 286 21.92 -54.74 -17.50
C MET A 286 22.98 -55.07 -18.57
N LYS A 287 24.27 -55.06 -18.22
CA LYS A 287 25.36 -55.44 -19.13
C LYS A 287 25.40 -56.93 -19.48
N GLU A 288 24.79 -57.79 -18.65
CA GLU A 288 24.79 -59.25 -18.87
C GLU A 288 23.71 -59.73 -19.85
N PHE A 289 22.75 -58.86 -20.21
CA PHE A 289 21.71 -59.16 -21.20
C PHE A 289 22.11 -58.79 -22.64
N ASP A 290 23.01 -57.81 -22.82
CA ASP A 290 23.42 -57.33 -24.15
C ASP A 290 24.56 -58.17 -24.78
N GLU A 291 25.25 -59.03 -24.03
CA GLU A 291 26.30 -59.92 -24.57
C GLU A 291 25.75 -61.25 -25.14
N LYS A 292 24.43 -61.43 -25.23
CA LYS A 292 23.80 -62.70 -25.69
C LYS A 292 22.89 -62.60 -26.91
N GLU A 293 22.99 -61.56 -27.73
CA GLU A 293 22.45 -61.55 -29.10
C GLU A 293 23.53 -61.57 -30.19
#